data_AF-A0A3C1D7N9-F1
#
_entry.id   AF-A0A3C1D7N9-F1
#
_cell.length_a   1.000
_cell.length_b   1.000
_cell.length_c   1.000
_cell.angle_alpha   90.00
_cell.angle_beta   90.00
_cell.angle_gamma   90.00
#
_symmetry.space_group_name_H-M   'P 1'
#
loop_
_entity.id
_entity.type
_entity.pdbx_description
1 polymer ?
#
loop_
_entity_poly.entity_id
_entity_poly.type
_entity_poly.pdbx_seq_one_letter_code
_entity_poly.pdbx_strand_id
1 'polypeptide(L)'
;MLALGGGSFAIASGLPVSQVTETLTQIATTVALLTAGGLVLLGLAVTVIVRRSLRPLRVVADTAERVASVPMAEGEVSIADRVPASETDERTEIGRVGHALNTLLDHVDASLEARQRNEERMRRFVADASHELRTPLASIRGYSELSLRDPQLSETTESALSRIQAQSLRMTRLVEDLLLLARLDEGQELVYGVVDLTQLAVEALGDAQVAGPEHVWLLEVDEEPVTVPGDSARLQQVVVNMLANARTHTPAGTEVTL
;
A
#
# COMPACT_ATOMS: atom_id res chain seq x y z
N MET A 1 -33.44 -48.97 -112.92
CA MET A 1 -34.56 -48.21 -112.33
C MET A 1 -35.30 -49.12 -111.37
N LEU A 2 -34.98 -49.03 -110.08
CA LEU A 2 -35.87 -49.26 -108.93
C LEU A 2 -35.11 -48.84 -107.68
N ALA A 3 -35.63 -47.81 -107.04
CA ALA A 3 -35.10 -47.18 -105.84
C ALA A 3 -35.79 -47.73 -104.59
N LEU A 4 -35.15 -47.45 -103.45
CA LEU A 4 -35.54 -47.65 -102.04
C LEU A 4 -35.16 -49.04 -101.47
N GLY A 5 -34.53 -49.16 -100.29
CA GLY A 5 -34.55 -48.24 -99.16
C GLY A 5 -33.18 -47.82 -98.63
N GLY A 6 -33.06 -46.53 -98.31
CA GLY A 6 -31.95 -45.97 -97.54
C GLY A 6 -31.98 -46.51 -96.11
N GLY A 7 -31.18 -47.54 -95.85
CA GLY A 7 -30.87 -47.96 -94.48
C GLY A 7 -29.90 -46.96 -93.87
N SER A 8 -30.38 -46.07 -93.02
CA SER A 8 -29.51 -45.22 -92.19
C SER A 8 -28.72 -46.10 -91.23
N PHE A 9 -27.44 -46.32 -91.48
CA PHE A 9 -26.56 -46.97 -90.52
C PHE A 9 -26.23 -45.95 -89.41
N ALA A 10 -26.81 -46.14 -88.23
CA ALA A 10 -26.43 -45.40 -87.04
C ALA A 10 -25.16 -46.03 -86.45
N ILE A 11 -24.02 -45.35 -86.59
CA ILE A 11 -22.77 -45.73 -85.93
C ILE A 11 -22.80 -45.11 -84.52
N ALA A 12 -23.03 -45.94 -83.50
CA ALA A 12 -22.88 -45.54 -82.11
C ALA A 12 -21.46 -45.89 -81.64
N SER A 13 -20.60 -44.89 -81.45
CA SER A 13 -19.29 -45.07 -80.81
C SER A 13 -19.39 -44.74 -79.32
N GLY A 14 -19.14 -45.71 -78.45
CA GLY A 14 -18.92 -45.46 -77.02
C GLY A 14 -17.46 -45.08 -76.78
N LEU A 15 -17.21 -43.86 -76.30
CA LEU A 15 -15.88 -43.49 -75.80
C LEU A 15 -15.73 -43.98 -74.35
N PRO A 16 -14.55 -44.50 -73.95
CA PRO A 16 -14.32 -44.95 -72.59
C PRO A 16 -14.38 -43.78 -71.59
N VAL A 17 -15.43 -43.78 -70.76
CA VAL A 17 -15.67 -42.77 -69.71
C VAL A 17 -14.60 -42.82 -68.59
N SER A 18 -13.86 -43.92 -68.49
CA SER A 18 -12.74 -44.07 -67.54
C SER A 18 -11.66 -43.00 -67.70
N GLN A 19 -11.33 -42.62 -68.94
CA GLN A 19 -10.31 -41.58 -69.17
C GLN A 19 -10.78 -40.20 -68.69
N VAL A 20 -12.07 -39.89 -68.91
CA VAL A 20 -12.66 -38.62 -68.47
C VAL A 20 -12.75 -38.56 -66.96
N THR A 21 -13.19 -39.65 -66.31
CA THR A 21 -13.31 -39.72 -64.84
C THR A 21 -11.95 -39.65 -64.15
N GLU A 22 -10.93 -40.34 -64.66
CA GLU A 22 -9.56 -40.25 -64.14
C GLU A 22 -9.03 -38.81 -64.20
N THR A 23 -9.20 -38.15 -65.35
CA THR A 23 -8.80 -36.73 -65.53
C THR A 23 -9.54 -35.81 -64.56
N LEU A 24 -10.85 -36.00 -64.38
CA LEU A 24 -11.65 -35.21 -63.43
C LEU A 24 -11.19 -35.42 -61.99
N THR A 25 -10.88 -36.67 -61.58
CA THR A 25 -10.36 -36.95 -60.23
C THR A 25 -8.98 -36.36 -60.01
N GLN A 26 -8.10 -36.37 -61.02
CA GLN A 26 -6.77 -35.77 -60.94
C GLN A 26 -6.85 -34.24 -60.81
N ILE A 27 -7.72 -33.58 -61.57
CA ILE A 27 -7.97 -32.14 -61.45
C ILE A 27 -8.55 -31.84 -60.05
N ALA A 28 -9.57 -32.58 -59.62
CA ALA A 28 -10.23 -32.36 -58.33
C ALA A 28 -9.25 -32.53 -57.15
N THR A 29 -8.43 -33.58 -57.15
CA THR A 29 -7.42 -33.82 -56.11
C THR A 29 -6.33 -32.75 -56.12
N THR A 30 -5.83 -32.36 -57.30
CA THR A 30 -4.85 -31.27 -57.42
C THR A 30 -5.40 -29.95 -56.89
N VAL A 31 -6.63 -29.59 -57.27
CA VAL A 31 -7.32 -28.39 -56.78
C VAL A 31 -7.53 -28.48 -55.27
N ALA A 32 -7.96 -29.62 -54.75
CA ALA A 32 -8.16 -29.82 -53.32
C ALA A 32 -6.85 -29.67 -52.53
N LEU A 33 -5.75 -30.29 -52.99
CA LEU A 33 -4.44 -30.19 -52.35
C LEU A 33 -3.89 -28.76 -52.42
N LEU A 34 -4.01 -28.08 -53.55
CA LEU A 34 -3.57 -26.68 -53.69
C LEU A 34 -4.38 -25.76 -52.78
N THR A 35 -5.70 -25.96 -52.71
CA THR A 35 -6.58 -25.16 -51.86
C THR A 35 -6.27 -25.40 -50.38
N ALA A 36 -6.12 -26.67 -49.97
CA ALA A 36 -5.77 -27.03 -48.61
C ALA A 36 -4.39 -26.47 -48.23
N GLY A 37 -3.39 -26.62 -49.10
CA GLY A 37 -2.05 -26.06 -48.91
C GLY A 37 -2.07 -24.53 -48.79
N GLY A 38 -2.84 -23.87 -49.66
CA GLY A 38 -3.05 -22.42 -49.63
C GLY A 38 -3.68 -21.94 -48.32
N LEU A 39 -4.70 -22.64 -47.82
CA LEU A 39 -5.36 -22.33 -46.55
C LEU A 39 -4.42 -22.52 -45.35
N VAL A 40 -3.61 -23.57 -45.34
CA VAL A 40 -2.62 -23.81 -44.27
C VAL A 40 -1.56 -22.71 -44.27
N LEU A 41 -1.02 -22.34 -45.43
CA LEU A 41 -0.04 -21.26 -45.55
C LEU A 41 -0.63 -19.92 -45.13
N LEU A 42 -1.87 -19.62 -45.53
CA LEU A 42 -2.58 -18.41 -45.12
C LEU A 42 -2.79 -18.38 -43.61
N GLY A 43 -3.24 -19.48 -43.01
CA GLY A 43 -3.43 -19.59 -41.56
C GLY A 43 -2.14 -19.37 -40.77
N LEU A 44 -1.02 -19.94 -41.25
CA LEU A 44 0.30 -19.71 -40.66
C LEU A 44 0.73 -18.25 -40.78
N ALA A 45 0.57 -17.65 -41.97
CA ALA A 45 0.92 -16.26 -42.22
C ALA A 45 0.10 -15.31 -41.32
N VAL A 46 -1.21 -15.50 -41.24
CA VAL A 46 -2.10 -14.72 -40.36
C VAL A 46 -1.67 -14.86 -38.90
N THR A 47 -1.39 -16.08 -38.44
CA THR A 47 -0.95 -16.33 -37.06
C THR A 47 0.36 -15.61 -36.75
N VAL A 48 1.33 -15.65 -37.66
CA VAL A 48 2.62 -14.97 -37.49
C VAL A 48 2.45 -13.45 -37.48
N ILE A 49 1.68 -12.89 -38.41
CA ILE A 49 1.41 -11.45 -38.49
C ILE A 49 0.72 -10.96 -37.23
N VAL A 50 -0.37 -11.62 -36.81
CA VAL A 50 -1.14 -11.23 -35.61
C VAL A 50 -0.27 -11.31 -34.36
N ARG A 51 0.49 -12.40 -34.18
CA ARG A 51 1.39 -12.55 -33.02
C ARG A 51 2.47 -11.48 -32.99
N ARG A 52 3.00 -11.09 -34.15
CA ARG A 52 4.03 -10.06 -34.25
C ARG A 52 3.45 -8.66 -33.99
N SER A 53 2.28 -8.35 -34.55
CA SER A 53 1.62 -7.06 -34.36
C SER A 53 1.10 -6.83 -32.95
N LEU A 54 0.71 -7.89 -32.22
CA LEU A 54 0.20 -7.79 -30.84
C LEU A 54 1.28 -7.96 -29.77
N ARG A 55 2.52 -8.33 -30.14
CA ARG A 55 3.63 -8.46 -29.18
C ARG A 55 3.87 -7.16 -28.37
N PRO A 56 3.94 -5.96 -28.98
CA PRO A 56 4.14 -4.72 -28.23
C PRO A 56 3.08 -4.49 -27.16
N LEU A 57 1.81 -4.80 -27.48
CA LEU A 57 0.70 -4.61 -26.55
C LEU A 57 0.83 -5.49 -25.30
N ARG A 58 1.35 -6.71 -25.46
CA ARG A 58 1.62 -7.60 -24.32
C ARG A 58 2.72 -7.03 -23.42
N VAL A 59 3.78 -6.47 -23.99
CA VAL A 59 4.85 -5.84 -23.20
C VAL A 59 4.33 -4.69 -22.35
N VAL A 60 3.46 -3.85 -22.91
CA VAL A 60 2.80 -2.77 -22.17
C VAL A 60 1.92 -3.32 -21.04
N ALA A 61 1.09 -4.34 -21.33
CA ALA A 61 0.21 -4.97 -20.35
C ALA A 61 0.99 -5.64 -19.21
N ASP A 62 2.01 -6.44 -19.54
CA ASP A 62 2.87 -7.12 -18.56
C ASP A 62 3.58 -6.11 -17.66
N THR A 63 4.00 -4.96 -18.21
CA THR A 63 4.61 -3.87 -17.43
C THR A 63 3.61 -3.23 -16.49
N ALA A 64 2.40 -2.93 -16.97
CA ALA A 64 1.34 -2.39 -16.13
C ALA A 64 0.96 -3.34 -14.99
N GLU A 65 0.89 -4.65 -15.26
CA GLU A 65 0.59 -5.67 -14.25
C GLU A 65 1.70 -5.76 -13.18
N ARG A 66 2.97 -5.75 -13.60
CA ARG A 66 4.10 -5.72 -12.65
C ARG A 66 4.06 -4.47 -11.77
N VAL A 67 3.85 -3.29 -12.35
CA VAL A 67 3.76 -2.04 -11.59
C VAL A 67 2.55 -2.04 -10.65
N ALA A 68 1.39 -2.53 -11.10
CA ALA A 68 0.18 -2.60 -10.28
C ALA A 68 0.31 -3.55 -9.07
N SER A 69 1.22 -4.52 -9.14
CA SER A 69 1.49 -5.45 -8.04
C SER A 69 2.41 -4.87 -6.96
N VAL A 70 3.04 -3.72 -7.19
CA VAL A 70 3.93 -3.07 -6.22
C VAL A 70 3.09 -2.39 -5.14
N PRO A 71 3.24 -2.74 -3.84
CA PRO A 71 2.57 -2.03 -2.76
C PRO A 71 3.06 -0.57 -2.73
N MET A 72 2.14 0.39 -2.92
CA MET A 72 2.46 1.83 -2.94
C MET A 72 2.07 2.56 -1.64
N ALA A 73 1.58 1.84 -0.63
CA ALA A 73 0.99 2.43 0.56
C ALA A 73 2.03 2.89 1.59
N GLU A 74 3.19 2.25 1.64
CA GLU A 74 4.18 2.40 2.72
C GLU A 74 5.59 2.45 2.16
N GLY A 75 6.42 3.37 2.68
CA GLY A 75 7.84 3.46 2.38
C GLY A 75 8.22 4.34 1.17
N GLU A 76 9.53 4.36 0.89
CA GLU A 76 10.11 5.04 -0.27
C GLU A 76 9.86 4.21 -1.53
N VAL A 77 8.72 4.43 -2.17
CA VAL A 77 8.30 3.68 -3.36
C VAL A 77 8.82 4.39 -4.61
N SER A 78 9.73 3.73 -5.33
CA SER A 78 10.13 4.11 -6.68
C SER A 78 9.66 3.04 -7.66
N ILE A 79 8.90 3.45 -8.68
CA ILE A 79 8.49 2.54 -9.74
C ILE A 79 9.68 2.42 -10.71
N ALA A 80 10.48 1.36 -10.61
CA ALA A 80 11.62 1.17 -11.51
C ALA A 80 11.20 0.66 -12.90
N ASP A 81 10.10 -0.09 -12.96
CA ASP A 81 9.64 -0.73 -14.19
C ASP A 81 9.06 0.28 -15.18
N ARG A 82 9.46 0.13 -16.44
CA ARG A 82 9.02 0.97 -17.56
C ARG A 82 8.79 0.13 -18.81
N VAL A 83 7.93 0.62 -19.70
CA VAL A 83 7.81 0.06 -21.04
C VAL A 83 9.12 0.33 -21.78
N PRO A 84 9.79 -0.69 -22.35
CA PRO A 84 11.05 -0.52 -23.07
C PRO A 84 10.93 0.47 -24.22
N ALA A 85 11.97 1.27 -24.47
CA ALA A 85 11.96 2.29 -25.53
C ALA A 85 11.68 1.72 -26.94
N SER A 86 12.00 0.44 -27.17
CA SER A 86 11.68 -0.26 -28.42
C SER A 86 10.18 -0.46 -28.65
N GLU A 87 9.37 -0.40 -27.60
CA GLU A 87 7.92 -0.60 -27.62
C GLU A 87 7.15 0.70 -27.37
N THR A 88 7.83 1.85 -27.36
CA THR A 88 7.25 3.20 -27.18
C THR A 88 7.37 4.08 -28.43
N ASP A 89 7.43 3.48 -29.62
CA ASP A 89 7.46 4.24 -30.87
C ASP A 89 6.11 4.94 -31.13
N GLU A 90 6.08 6.26 -30.92
CA GLU A 90 4.90 7.11 -31.09
C GLU A 90 4.33 7.11 -32.52
N ARG A 91 5.10 6.65 -33.51
CA ARG A 91 4.62 6.46 -34.89
C ARG A 91 3.57 5.35 -35.00
N THR A 92 3.48 4.48 -33.99
CA THR A 92 2.51 3.40 -33.90
C THR A 92 1.45 3.70 -32.83
N GLU A 93 0.22 3.22 -33.02
CA GLU A 93 -0.85 3.36 -32.03
C GLU A 93 -0.46 2.76 -30.69
N ILE A 94 0.14 1.55 -30.71
CA ILE A 94 0.52 0.82 -29.50
C ILE A 94 1.70 1.51 -28.81
N GLY A 95 2.68 2.00 -29.57
CA GLY A 95 3.81 2.72 -29.00
C GLY A 95 3.41 4.05 -28.36
N ARG A 96 2.38 4.75 -28.88
CA ARG A 96 1.78 5.90 -28.16
C ARG A 96 1.18 5.50 -26.81
N VAL A 97 0.55 4.33 -26.71
CA VAL A 97 0.03 3.83 -25.43
C VAL A 97 1.18 3.50 -24.47
N GLY A 98 2.24 2.85 -24.95
CA GLY A 98 3.44 2.60 -24.15
C GLY A 98 4.10 3.89 -23.64
N HIS A 99 4.22 4.90 -24.51
CA HIS A 99 4.73 6.22 -24.15
C HIS A 99 3.83 6.90 -23.11
N ALA A 100 2.52 6.92 -23.34
CA ALA A 100 1.56 7.51 -22.40
C ALA A 100 1.60 6.81 -21.02
N LEU A 101 1.77 5.48 -20.99
CA LEU A 101 1.95 4.75 -19.75
C LEU A 101 3.22 5.20 -19.02
N ASN A 102 4.38 5.27 -19.70
CA ASN A 102 5.61 5.78 -19.08
C ASN A 102 5.43 7.20 -18.53
N THR A 103 4.80 8.09 -19.28
CA THR A 103 4.48 9.45 -18.81
C THR A 103 3.58 9.44 -17.57
N LEU A 104 2.59 8.55 -17.49
CA LEU A 104 1.77 8.40 -16.28
C LEU A 104 2.60 7.88 -15.10
N LEU A 105 3.48 6.91 -15.33
CA LEU A 105 4.38 6.38 -14.30
C LEU A 105 5.32 7.46 -13.75
N ASP A 106 5.86 8.32 -14.62
CA ASP A 106 6.72 9.43 -14.21
C ASP A 106 5.94 10.46 -13.36
N HIS A 107 4.68 10.76 -13.68
CA HIS A 107 3.83 11.61 -12.84
C HIS A 107 3.53 10.97 -11.49
N VAL A 108 3.32 9.66 -11.44
CA VAL A 108 3.09 8.93 -10.20
C VAL A 108 4.34 9.00 -9.32
N ASP A 109 5.52 8.71 -9.86
CA ASP A 109 6.79 8.82 -9.12
C ASP A 109 6.99 10.24 -8.57
N ALA A 110 6.82 11.27 -9.41
CA ALA A 110 6.95 12.66 -8.97
C ALA A 110 5.94 13.04 -7.87
N SER A 111 4.72 12.50 -7.93
CA SER A 111 3.68 12.70 -6.91
C SER A 111 4.04 12.01 -5.58
N LEU A 112 4.56 10.78 -5.65
CA LEU A 112 5.04 10.04 -4.47
C LEU A 112 6.22 10.75 -3.81
N GLU A 113 7.21 11.21 -4.58
CA GLU A 113 8.33 12.01 -4.08
C GLU A 113 7.88 13.34 -3.46
N ALA A 114 6.88 14.01 -4.06
CA ALA A 114 6.32 15.24 -3.51
C ALA A 114 5.58 14.98 -2.20
N ARG A 115 4.81 13.89 -2.11
CA ARG A 115 4.14 13.44 -0.89
C ARG A 115 5.15 13.16 0.22
N GLN A 116 6.19 12.37 -0.05
CA GLN A 116 7.25 12.06 0.93
C GLN A 116 7.94 13.32 1.45
N ARG A 117 8.33 14.23 0.55
CA ARG A 117 8.93 15.52 0.96
C ARG A 117 7.99 16.35 1.82
N ASN A 118 6.69 16.32 1.56
CA ASN A 118 5.71 17.04 2.37
C ASN A 118 5.50 16.39 3.74
N GLU A 119 5.48 15.05 3.81
CA GLU A 119 5.46 14.32 5.09
C GLU A 119 6.71 14.66 5.91
N GLU A 120 7.90 14.61 5.34
CA GLU A 120 9.15 14.99 6.02
C GLU A 120 9.18 16.44 6.50
N ARG A 121 8.62 17.37 5.72
CA ARG A 121 8.51 18.78 6.11
C ARG A 121 7.52 18.95 7.26
N MET A 122 6.37 18.28 7.21
CA MET A 122 5.39 18.29 8.30
C MET A 122 6.02 17.72 9.58
N ARG A 123 6.77 16.61 9.48
CA ARG A 123 7.50 16.02 10.62
C ARG A 123 8.49 17.00 11.25
N ARG A 124 9.34 17.63 10.43
CA ARG A 124 10.28 18.65 10.91
C ARG A 124 9.55 19.83 11.55
N PHE A 125 8.49 20.31 10.94
CA PHE A 125 7.69 21.41 11.49
C PHE A 125 7.09 21.05 12.87
N VAL A 126 6.52 19.85 13.03
CA VAL A 126 5.97 19.41 14.32
C VAL A 126 7.07 19.26 15.37
N ALA A 127 8.23 18.70 15.01
CA ALA A 127 9.38 18.60 15.90
C ALA A 127 9.86 19.97 16.37
N ASP A 128 10.10 20.89 15.43
CA ASP A 128 10.59 22.24 15.71
C ASP A 128 9.58 23.03 16.55
N ALA A 129 8.30 23.02 16.17
CA ALA A 129 7.24 23.70 16.90
C ALA A 129 7.14 23.19 18.35
N SER A 130 7.31 21.89 18.56
CA SER A 130 7.24 21.30 19.90
C SER A 130 8.43 21.71 20.77
N HIS A 131 9.62 21.78 20.19
CA HIS A 131 10.80 22.31 20.89
C HIS A 131 10.63 23.79 21.26
N GLU A 132 10.15 24.61 20.32
CA GLU A 132 9.89 26.03 20.53
C GLU A 132 8.76 26.30 21.54
N LEU A 133 7.77 25.40 21.66
CA LEU A 133 6.68 25.51 22.64
C LEU A 133 7.07 25.02 24.04
N ARG A 134 7.95 24.00 24.16
CA ARG A 134 8.36 23.45 25.45
C ARG A 134 9.09 24.49 26.32
N THR A 135 9.94 25.32 25.70
CA THR A 135 10.74 26.34 26.38
C THR A 135 9.90 27.43 27.08
N PRO A 136 8.93 28.11 26.43
CA PRO A 136 8.06 29.08 27.09
C PRO A 136 7.13 28.41 28.11
N LEU A 137 6.65 27.19 27.88
CA LEU A 137 5.82 26.47 28.85
C LEU A 137 6.60 26.12 30.13
N ALA A 138 7.84 25.66 29.99
CA ALA A 138 8.75 25.42 31.11
C ALA A 138 9.02 26.72 31.89
N SER A 139 9.17 27.85 31.20
CA SER A 139 9.34 29.16 31.84
C SER A 139 8.09 29.59 32.62
N ILE A 140 6.89 29.49 32.03
CA ILE A 140 5.61 29.80 32.71
C ILE A 140 5.44 28.93 33.95
N ARG A 141 5.78 27.63 33.84
CA ARG A 141 5.76 26.70 34.96
C ARG A 141 6.76 27.12 36.04
N GLY A 142 8.01 27.42 35.68
CA GLY A 142 9.05 27.82 36.63
C GLY A 142 8.69 29.12 37.37
N TYR A 143 8.16 30.13 36.66
CA TYR A 143 7.72 31.37 37.29
C TYR A 143 6.51 31.17 38.21
N SER A 144 5.50 30.39 37.78
CA SER A 144 4.35 30.10 38.65
C SER A 144 4.74 29.29 39.89
N GLU A 145 5.62 28.29 39.76
CA GLU A 145 6.17 27.53 40.89
C GLU A 145 6.95 28.41 41.86
N LEU A 146 7.76 29.35 41.34
CA LEU A 146 8.52 30.27 42.17
C LEU A 146 7.60 31.26 42.90
N SER A 147 6.61 31.82 42.20
CA SER A 147 5.64 32.74 42.79
C SER A 147 4.79 32.07 43.87
N LEU A 148 4.34 30.83 43.66
CA LEU A 148 3.57 30.06 44.64
C LEU A 148 4.31 29.79 45.96
N ARG A 149 5.64 29.98 46.02
CA ARG A 149 6.43 29.86 47.25
C ARG A 149 6.43 31.12 48.11
N ASP A 150 5.86 32.23 47.63
CA ASP A 150 5.77 33.47 48.41
C ASP A 150 4.66 33.38 49.48
N PRO A 151 5.01 33.41 50.78
CA PRO A 151 4.04 33.29 51.87
C PRO A 151 3.14 34.52 52.04
N GLN A 152 3.36 35.62 51.30
CA GLN A 152 2.51 36.82 51.34
C GLN A 152 1.45 36.87 50.23
N LEU A 153 1.30 35.80 49.44
CA LEU A 153 0.28 35.74 48.40
C LEU A 153 -1.14 35.84 48.96
N SER A 154 -1.99 36.59 48.25
CA SER A 154 -3.43 36.54 48.51
C SER A 154 -4.03 35.24 47.97
N GLU A 155 -5.08 34.72 48.61
CA GLU A 155 -5.79 33.50 48.17
C GLU A 155 -6.23 33.57 46.69
N THR A 156 -6.64 34.75 46.22
CA THR A 156 -7.05 34.94 44.82
C THR A 156 -5.86 34.85 43.85
N THR A 157 -4.69 35.35 44.23
CA THR A 157 -3.46 35.23 43.44
C THR A 157 -2.93 33.81 43.42
N GLU A 158 -2.94 33.13 44.57
CA GLU A 158 -2.53 31.72 44.70
C GLU A 158 -3.41 30.81 43.82
N SER A 159 -4.73 31.01 43.85
CA SER A 159 -5.67 30.28 43.00
C SER A 159 -5.41 30.54 41.50
N ALA A 160 -5.13 31.78 41.12
CA ALA A 160 -4.81 32.13 39.73
C ALA A 160 -3.49 31.50 39.26
N LEU A 161 -2.43 31.55 40.06
CA LEU A 161 -1.13 30.95 39.75
C LEU A 161 -1.21 29.43 39.64
N SER A 162 -1.97 28.78 40.54
CA SER A 162 -2.23 27.33 40.48
C SER A 162 -2.96 26.94 39.19
N ARG A 163 -3.93 27.75 38.74
CA ARG A 163 -4.60 27.54 37.45
C ARG A 163 -3.65 27.71 36.26
N ILE A 164 -2.77 28.71 36.28
CA ILE A 164 -1.75 28.92 35.24
C ILE A 164 -0.79 27.72 35.17
N GLN A 165 -0.31 27.24 36.31
CA GLN A 165 0.56 26.06 36.40
C GLN A 165 -0.15 24.82 35.82
N ALA A 166 -1.40 24.58 36.20
CA ALA A 166 -2.18 23.46 35.68
C ALA A 166 -2.41 23.54 34.16
N GLN A 167 -2.60 24.74 33.60
CA GLN A 167 -2.70 24.95 32.15
C GLN A 167 -1.37 24.71 31.44
N SER A 168 -0.24 25.17 31.99
CA SER A 168 1.08 24.91 31.42
C SER A 168 1.39 23.40 31.37
N LEU A 169 1.07 22.66 32.43
CA LEU A 169 1.21 21.19 32.47
C LEU A 169 0.30 20.48 31.47
N ARG A 170 -0.92 21.00 31.23
CA ARG A 170 -1.84 20.45 30.23
C ARG A 170 -1.31 20.70 28.81
N MET A 171 -0.83 21.90 28.53
CA MET A 171 -0.24 22.25 27.22
C MET A 171 1.04 21.45 26.95
N THR A 172 1.88 21.22 27.96
CA THR A 172 3.09 20.40 27.82
C THR A 172 2.74 18.97 27.39
N ARG A 173 1.75 18.34 28.05
CA ARG A 173 1.26 17.01 27.66
C ARG A 173 0.70 16.98 26.25
N LEU A 174 -0.11 17.96 25.85
CA LEU A 174 -0.65 18.02 24.49
C LEU A 174 0.45 18.10 23.42
N VAL A 175 1.51 18.87 23.66
CA VAL A 175 2.66 18.96 22.74
C VAL A 175 3.40 17.61 22.66
N GLU A 176 3.56 16.93 23.79
CA GLU A 176 4.20 15.61 23.86
C GLU A 176 3.37 14.52 23.16
N ASP A 177 2.05 14.56 23.32
CA ASP A 177 1.12 13.64 22.65
C ASP A 177 1.12 13.84 21.12
N LEU A 178 1.16 15.09 20.65
CA LEU A 178 1.27 15.40 19.22
C LEU A 178 2.59 14.90 18.63
N LEU A 179 3.70 15.03 19.36
CA LEU A 179 4.99 14.46 18.96
C LEU A 179 4.96 12.94 18.93
N LEU A 180 4.31 12.32 19.91
CA LEU A 180 4.18 10.86 19.95
C LEU A 180 3.39 10.35 18.75
N LEU A 181 2.26 10.98 18.42
CA LEU A 181 1.47 10.65 17.23
C LEU A 181 2.28 10.81 15.94
N ALA A 182 2.99 11.93 15.79
CA ALA A 182 3.84 12.17 14.62
C ALA A 182 4.98 11.14 14.47
N ARG A 183 5.44 10.55 15.58
CA ARG A 183 6.45 9.47 15.61
C ARG A 183 5.87 8.08 15.43
N LEU A 184 4.62 7.83 15.84
CA LEU A 184 3.96 6.54 15.63
C LEU A 184 3.65 6.30 14.14
N ASP A 185 3.34 7.37 13.39
CA ASP A 185 3.19 7.33 11.94
C ASP A 185 4.52 7.05 11.19
N GLU A 186 5.68 7.09 11.87
CA GLU A 186 6.99 6.80 11.23
C GLU A 186 7.21 5.30 11.00
N GLY A 187 6.38 4.41 11.56
CA GLY A 187 6.68 2.98 11.55
C GLY A 187 8.08 2.71 12.12
N GLN A 188 8.48 3.46 13.16
CA GLN A 188 9.77 3.28 13.82
C GLN A 188 10.01 1.78 14.04
N GLU A 189 11.20 1.28 13.72
CA GLU A 189 11.60 -0.09 14.01
C GLU A 189 11.39 -0.33 15.51
N LEU A 190 10.25 -0.91 15.85
CA LEU A 190 9.96 -1.38 17.20
C LEU A 190 11.12 -2.29 17.56
N VAL A 191 11.79 -2.01 18.68
CA VAL A 191 12.85 -2.89 19.16
C VAL A 191 12.16 -4.09 19.76
N TYR A 192 11.84 -5.07 18.91
CA TYR A 192 11.16 -6.29 19.31
C TYR A 192 12.10 -7.14 20.17
N GLY A 193 11.79 -7.20 21.46
CA GLY A 193 12.38 -8.12 22.42
C GLY A 193 11.30 -9.00 23.05
N VAL A 194 11.73 -9.96 23.87
CA VAL A 194 10.81 -10.66 24.78
C VAL A 194 10.62 -9.76 26.00
N VAL A 195 9.38 -9.33 26.24
CA VAL A 195 9.01 -8.43 27.34
C VAL A 195 8.16 -9.21 28.34
N ASP A 196 8.56 -9.19 29.60
CA ASP A 196 7.77 -9.71 30.73
C ASP A 196 6.72 -8.67 31.15
N LEU A 197 5.46 -8.91 30.78
CA LEU A 197 4.34 -8.03 31.13
C LEU A 197 4.02 -8.06 32.62
N THR A 198 4.24 -9.20 33.28
CA THR A 198 4.01 -9.35 34.72
C THR A 198 4.95 -8.40 35.48
N GLN A 199 6.24 -8.40 35.15
CA GLN A 199 7.20 -7.48 35.76
C GLN A 199 6.84 -6.00 35.47
N LEU A 200 6.50 -5.69 34.23
CA LEU A 200 6.15 -4.33 33.80
C LEU A 200 4.91 -3.80 34.53
N ALA A 201 3.91 -4.65 34.74
CA ALA A 201 2.69 -4.34 35.47
C ALA A 201 2.97 -4.06 36.96
N VAL A 202 3.82 -4.87 37.60
CA VAL A 202 4.25 -4.66 38.99
C VAL A 202 4.93 -3.31 39.16
N GLU A 203 5.90 -2.98 38.29
CA GLU A 203 6.64 -1.71 38.36
C GLU A 203 5.71 -0.50 38.16
N ALA A 204 4.86 -0.55 37.13
CA ALA A 204 3.94 0.54 36.83
C ALA A 204 2.86 0.74 37.92
N LEU A 205 2.36 -0.34 38.53
CA LEU A 205 1.39 -0.25 39.62
C LEU A 205 2.01 0.35 40.88
N GLY A 206 3.29 0.05 41.16
CA GLY A 206 4.05 0.67 42.24
C GLY A 206 4.12 2.20 42.10
N ASP A 207 4.44 2.67 40.90
CA ASP A 207 4.45 4.11 40.60
C ASP A 207 3.04 4.74 40.73
N ALA A 208 2.00 4.03 40.29
CA ALA A 208 0.62 4.49 40.38
C ALA A 208 0.14 4.63 41.84
N GLN A 209 0.50 3.68 42.72
CA GLN A 209 0.18 3.73 44.15
C GLN A 209 0.79 4.97 44.83
N VAL A 210 2.05 5.28 44.52
CA VAL A 210 2.71 6.49 45.06
C VAL A 210 2.03 7.76 44.54
N ALA A 211 1.65 7.77 43.27
CA ALA A 211 1.12 8.94 42.61
C ALA A 211 -0.40 9.15 42.85
N GLY A 212 -1.11 8.17 43.38
CA GLY A 212 -2.56 8.19 43.63
C GLY A 212 -2.95 7.37 44.86
N PRO A 213 -2.57 7.80 46.08
CA PRO A 213 -2.79 7.02 47.31
C PRO A 213 -4.27 6.90 47.72
N GLU A 214 -5.15 7.69 47.09
CA GLU A 214 -6.59 7.66 47.37
C GLU A 214 -7.34 6.56 46.59
N HIS A 215 -6.69 5.88 45.65
CA HIS A 215 -7.25 4.77 44.88
C HIS A 215 -6.82 3.41 45.47
N VAL A 216 -7.67 2.40 45.26
CA VAL A 216 -7.33 1.01 45.63
C VAL A 216 -6.74 0.33 44.41
N TRP A 217 -5.45 0.05 44.44
CA TRP A 217 -4.73 -0.55 43.31
C TRP A 217 -4.52 -2.05 43.55
N LEU A 218 -5.03 -2.87 42.64
CA LEU A 218 -4.89 -4.33 42.67
C LEU A 218 -4.13 -4.82 41.44
N LEU A 219 -3.34 -5.88 41.63
CA LEU A 219 -2.67 -6.59 40.55
C LEU A 219 -3.17 -8.03 40.54
N GLU A 220 -3.75 -8.47 39.43
CA GLU A 220 -4.12 -9.86 39.19
C GLU A 220 -3.16 -10.47 38.18
N VAL A 221 -2.22 -11.26 38.68
CA VAL A 221 -1.22 -11.96 37.86
C VAL A 221 -1.20 -13.44 38.22
N ASP A 222 -1.16 -14.29 37.20
CA ASP A 222 -0.99 -15.74 37.35
C ASP A 222 0.43 -16.09 37.85
N GLU A 223 0.62 -17.32 38.34
CA GLU A 223 1.91 -17.81 38.84
C GLU A 223 3.01 -17.87 37.76
N GLU A 224 2.62 -17.94 36.49
CA GLU A 224 3.52 -17.99 35.34
C GLU A 224 3.69 -16.61 34.69
N PRO A 225 4.93 -16.13 34.45
CA PRO A 225 5.16 -14.83 33.82
C PRO A 225 4.58 -14.75 32.40
N VAL A 226 3.87 -13.66 32.10
CA VAL A 226 3.32 -13.43 30.77
C VAL A 226 4.35 -12.69 29.92
N THR A 227 5.02 -13.42 29.03
CA THR A 227 6.00 -12.82 28.12
C THR A 227 5.44 -12.62 26.71
N VAL A 228 5.65 -11.43 26.13
CA VAL A 228 5.21 -11.11 24.76
C VAL A 228 6.35 -10.55 23.91
N PRO A 229 6.37 -10.80 22.59
CA PRO A 229 7.26 -10.09 21.69
C PRO A 229 6.78 -8.63 21.55
N GLY A 230 7.64 -7.67 21.85
CA GLY A 230 7.30 -6.25 21.74
C GLY A 230 8.42 -5.31 22.14
N ASP A 231 8.14 -4.03 22.03
CA ASP A 231 9.02 -2.95 22.51
C ASP A 231 8.67 -2.64 23.97
N SER A 232 9.63 -2.92 24.87
CA SER A 232 9.45 -2.76 26.32
C SER A 232 9.08 -1.33 26.72
N ALA A 233 9.69 -0.31 26.10
CA ALA A 233 9.44 1.08 26.46
C ALA A 233 8.04 1.52 26.02
N ARG A 234 7.58 1.03 24.87
CA ARG A 234 6.23 1.32 24.36
C ARG A 234 5.15 0.65 25.20
N LEU A 235 5.33 -0.61 25.56
CA LEU A 235 4.39 -1.33 26.43
C LEU A 235 4.32 -0.66 27.81
N GLN A 236 5.45 -0.21 28.37
CA GLN A 236 5.48 0.50 29.64
C GLN A 236 4.70 1.81 29.56
N GLN A 237 4.90 2.57 28.48
CA GLN A 237 4.18 3.82 28.23
C GLN A 237 2.66 3.61 28.17
N VAL A 238 2.19 2.52 27.54
CA VAL A 238 0.76 2.18 27.49
C VAL A 238 0.20 1.94 28.89
N VAL A 239 0.87 1.10 29.69
CA VAL A 239 0.40 0.75 31.04
C VAL A 239 0.39 1.98 31.95
N VAL A 240 1.45 2.79 31.94
CA VAL A 240 1.51 4.03 32.72
C VAL A 240 0.41 5.00 32.32
N ASN A 241 0.13 5.15 31.02
CA ASN A 241 -0.95 6.01 30.54
C ASN A 241 -2.33 5.51 30.97
N MET A 242 -2.58 4.20 30.97
CA MET A 242 -3.83 3.63 31.46
C MET A 242 -4.03 3.88 32.95
N LEU A 243 -3.01 3.62 33.78
CA LEU A 243 -3.08 3.86 35.23
C LEU A 243 -3.24 5.36 35.55
N ALA A 244 -2.52 6.23 34.82
CA ALA A 244 -2.66 7.68 34.96
C ALA A 244 -4.07 8.16 34.59
N ASN A 245 -4.69 7.58 33.56
CA ASN A 245 -6.07 7.85 33.19
C ASN A 245 -7.05 7.39 34.27
N ALA A 246 -6.87 6.18 34.80
CA ALA A 246 -7.70 5.65 35.88
C ALA A 246 -7.68 6.60 37.09
N ARG A 247 -6.50 7.00 37.55
CA ARG A 247 -6.35 7.96 38.65
C ARG A 247 -7.02 9.31 38.36
N THR A 248 -6.85 9.84 37.14
CA THR A 248 -7.28 11.21 36.79
C THR A 248 -8.79 11.29 36.56
N HIS A 249 -9.41 10.21 36.07
CA HIS A 249 -10.78 10.22 35.57
C HIS A 249 -11.75 9.39 36.42
N THR A 250 -11.30 8.79 37.53
CA THR A 250 -12.19 8.10 38.48
C THR A 250 -12.13 8.76 39.87
N PRO A 251 -13.22 8.72 40.66
CA PRO A 251 -13.24 9.24 42.01
C PRO A 251 -12.26 8.53 42.96
N ALA A 252 -11.88 9.20 44.05
CA ALA A 252 -11.16 8.58 45.17
C ALA A 252 -11.93 7.38 45.73
N GLY A 253 -11.20 6.36 46.19
CA GLY A 253 -11.73 5.09 46.68
C GLY A 253 -12.13 4.10 45.58
N THR A 254 -11.95 4.45 44.30
CA THR A 254 -12.19 3.52 43.19
C THR A 254 -11.13 2.43 43.18
N GLU A 255 -11.59 1.19 43.02
CA GLU A 255 -10.73 0.03 42.81
C GLU A 255 -10.32 -0.06 41.34
N VAL A 256 -9.02 -0.15 41.10
CA VAL A 256 -8.42 -0.30 39.77
C VAL A 256 -7.58 -1.57 39.79
N THR A 257 -8.00 -2.56 39.03
CA THR A 257 -7.32 -3.84 38.87
C THR A 257 -6.56 -3.85 37.55
N LEU A 258 -5.27 -4.21 37.61
CA LEU A 258 -4.41 -4.44 36.46
C LEU A 258 -4.17 -5.94 36.28
#